data_AF-A0A075G3W5-F1
#
_entry.id   AF-A0A075G3W5-F1
#
_cell.length_a   1.000
_cell.length_b   1.000
_cell.length_c   1.000
_cell.angle_alpha   90.00
_cell.angle_beta   90.00
_cell.angle_gamma   90.00
#
_symmetry.space_group_name_H-M   'P 1'
#
loop_
_entity.id
_entity.type
_entity.pdbx_description
1 polymer ?
#
loop_
_entity_poly.entity_id
_entity_poly.type
_entity_poly.pdbx_seq_one_letter_code
_entity_poly.pdbx_strand_id
1 'polypeptide(L)' 'MLSSGTDAVHPGYGFLSENDDFARLCEKNKINFIGPSADSMNLCGDKMRCKEAMLKAKVPTVPGGPGLVKDADEAEKISK' A
#
# COMPACT_ATOMS: atom_id res chain seq x y z
N MET A 1 -12.40 7.66 23.98
CA MET A 1 -13.52 6.76 23.62
C MET A 1 -14.07 7.30 22.31
N LEU A 2 -14.23 6.46 21.28
CA LEU A 2 -14.88 6.88 20.03
C LEU A 2 -16.32 7.28 20.33
N SER A 3 -16.73 8.46 19.90
CA SER A 3 -17.94 9.13 20.40
C SER A 3 -19.25 8.54 19.86
N SER A 4 -19.24 7.92 18.69
CA SER A 4 -20.46 7.44 18.02
C SER A 4 -20.88 6.00 18.37
N GLY A 5 -19.99 5.19 18.96
CA GLY A 5 -20.27 3.76 19.22
C GLY A 5 -20.37 2.88 17.97
N THR A 6 -19.76 3.29 16.86
CA THR A 6 -19.80 2.59 15.56
C THR A 6 -19.03 1.27 15.54
N ASP A 7 -19.58 0.26 14.85
CA ASP A 7 -18.94 -1.05 14.66
C ASP A 7 -17.94 -1.11 13.49
N ALA A 8 -18.11 -0.28 12.46
CA ALA A 8 -17.32 -0.33 11.23
C ALA A 8 -17.14 1.03 10.55
N VAL A 9 -16.02 1.22 9.85
CA VAL A 9 -15.79 2.39 8.99
C VAL A 9 -15.57 1.94 7.56
N HIS A 10 -16.34 2.51 6.64
CA HIS A 10 -16.13 2.37 5.20
C HIS A 10 -15.42 3.64 4.68
N PRO A 11 -14.15 3.58 4.26
CA PRO A 11 -13.40 4.76 3.85
C PRO A 11 -13.75 5.22 2.42
N GLY A 12 -14.42 4.38 1.63
CA GLY A 12 -14.69 4.68 0.22
C GLY A 12 -13.41 4.56 -0.59
N TYR A 13 -13.10 5.59 -1.37
CA TYR A 13 -11.89 5.69 -2.19
C TYR A 13 -11.22 7.06 -2.00
N GLY A 14 -9.91 7.15 -2.25
CA GLY A 14 -9.12 8.32 -1.88
C GLY A 14 -9.05 8.52 -0.36
N PHE A 15 -8.66 9.72 0.09
CA PHE A 15 -8.52 10.07 1.51
C PHE A 15 -7.74 9.02 2.33
N LEU A 16 -8.43 8.24 3.17
CA LEU A 16 -7.85 7.24 4.08
C LEU A 16 -8.07 5.80 3.64
N SER A 17 -8.61 5.58 2.43
CA SER A 17 -8.94 4.24 1.93
C SER A 17 -7.74 3.30 1.74
N GLU A 18 -6.54 3.86 1.53
CA GLU A 18 -5.29 3.11 1.39
C GLU A 18 -4.27 3.46 2.49
N ASN A 19 -4.74 4.09 3.58
CA ASN A 19 -3.89 4.46 4.71
C ASN A 19 -3.81 3.30 5.72
N ASP A 20 -2.68 2.61 5.76
CA ASP A 20 -2.50 1.44 6.62
C ASP A 20 -2.53 1.79 8.12
N ASP A 21 -2.00 2.94 8.51
CA ASP A 21 -2.06 3.43 9.90
C ASP A 21 -3.50 3.60 10.39
N PHE A 22 -4.39 4.13 9.53
CA PHE A 22 -5.80 4.31 9.85
C PHE A 22 -6.51 2.96 10.02
N ALA A 23 -6.24 1.98 9.16
CA ALA A 23 -6.78 0.64 9.31
C ALA A 23 -6.27 -0.05 10.59
N ARG A 24 -4.97 0.08 10.92
CA ARG A 24 -4.42 -0.41 12.21
C ARG A 24 -5.09 0.26 13.40
N LEU A 25 -5.40 1.54 13.29
CA LEU A 25 -6.08 2.27 14.35
C LEU A 25 -7.52 1.76 14.52
N CYS A 26 -8.25 1.47 13.43
CA CYS A 26 -9.56 0.84 13.49
C CYS A 26 -9.48 -0.52 14.21
N GLU A 27 -8.57 -1.40 13.80
CA GLU A 27 -8.35 -2.72 14.43
C GLU A 27 -8.04 -2.60 15.93
N LYS A 28 -7.11 -1.70 16.30
CA LYS A 28 -6.73 -1.45 17.71
C LYS A 28 -7.90 -0.98 18.57
N ASN A 29 -8.84 -0.25 17.97
CA ASN A 29 -10.04 0.24 18.63
C ASN A 29 -11.25 -0.70 18.47
N LYS A 30 -11.07 -1.90 17.91
CA LYS A 30 -12.13 -2.88 17.65
C LYS A 30 -13.25 -2.35 16.74
N ILE A 31 -12.89 -1.48 15.80
CA ILE A 31 -13.74 -1.05 14.69
C ILE A 31 -13.34 -1.86 13.46
N ASN A 32 -14.32 -2.46 12.78
CA ASN A 32 -14.08 -3.13 11.50
C ASN A 32 -13.77 -2.09 10.41
N PHE A 33 -12.55 -2.11 9.89
CA PHE A 33 -12.23 -1.38 8.67
C PHE A 33 -12.76 -2.16 7.47
N ILE A 34 -13.66 -1.58 6.68
CA ILE A 34 -14.21 -2.23 5.49
C ILE A 34 -13.24 -2.02 4.34
N GLY A 35 -12.29 -2.95 4.20
CA GLY A 35 -11.23 -2.91 3.21
C GLY A 35 -10.17 -4.01 3.42
N PRO A 36 -9.04 -3.95 2.71
CA PRO A 36 -7.92 -4.86 2.91
C PRO A 36 -7.28 -4.69 4.32
N SER A 37 -6.48 -5.66 4.74
CA SER A 37 -5.71 -5.54 5.98
C SER A 37 -4.65 -4.45 5.87
N ALA A 38 -4.29 -3.85 7.01
CA ALA A 38 -3.21 -2.86 7.06
C ALA A 38 -1.89 -3.38 6.49
N ASP A 39 -1.54 -4.64 6.74
CA ASP A 39 -0.32 -5.25 6.20
C ASP A 39 -0.36 -5.36 4.67
N SER A 40 -1.53 -5.67 4.11
CA SER A 40 -1.71 -5.71 2.65
C SER A 40 -1.59 -4.31 2.04
N MET A 41 -2.16 -3.29 2.69
CA MET A 41 -2.04 -1.89 2.26
C MET A 41 -0.59 -1.40 2.34
N ASN A 42 0.12 -1.71 3.42
CA ASN A 42 1.53 -1.34 3.57
C ASN A 42 2.40 -1.99 2.48
N LEU A 43 2.16 -3.28 2.19
CA LEU A 43 2.88 -4.00 1.14
C LEU A 43 2.63 -3.38 -0.26
N CYS A 44 1.37 -3.05 -0.54
CA CYS A 44 0.95 -2.57 -1.86
C CYS A 44 1.08 -1.05 -2.05
N GLY A 45 1.22 -0.27 -0.98
CA GLY A 45 1.35 1.19 -1.01
C GLY A 45 2.70 1.67 -1.54
N ASP A 46 3.74 0.83 -1.45
CA ASP A 46 5.01 1.06 -2.13
C ASP A 46 5.06 0.27 -3.44
N LYS A 47 5.17 1.00 -4.56
CA LYS A 47 5.16 0.43 -5.91
C LYS A 47 6.27 -0.61 -6.12
N MET A 48 7.46 -0.40 -5.54
CA MET A 48 8.60 -1.28 -5.73
C MET A 48 8.45 -2.55 -4.88
N ARG A 49 8.10 -2.41 -3.60
CA ARG A 49 7.82 -3.57 -2.73
C ARG A 49 6.66 -4.42 -3.26
N CYS A 50 5.61 -3.76 -3.77
CA CYS A 50 4.50 -4.44 -4.42
C CYS A 50 4.98 -5.23 -5.64
N LYS A 51 5.78 -4.63 -6.53
CA LYS A 51 6.34 -5.32 -7.69
C LYS A 51 7.19 -6.53 -7.30
N GLU A 52 8.04 -6.39 -6.28
CA GLU A 52 8.84 -7.50 -5.74
C GLU A 52 7.96 -8.64 -5.20
N ALA A 53 6.89 -8.30 -4.47
CA ALA A 53 5.95 -9.29 -3.96
C ALA A 53 5.23 -10.04 -5.09
N MET A 54 4.82 -9.32 -6.13
CA MET A 54 4.20 -9.90 -7.33
C MET A 54 5.16 -10.83 -8.07
N LEU A 55 6.43 -10.43 -8.23
CA LEU A 55 7.47 -11.29 -8.81
C LEU A 55 7.70 -12.57 -7.99
N LYS A 56 7.77 -12.47 -6.66
CA LYS A 56 7.87 -13.63 -5.75
C LYS A 56 6.66 -14.56 -5.87
N ALA A 57 5.48 -13.98 -6.05
CA ALA A 57 4.24 -14.72 -6.30
C ALA A 57 4.12 -15.25 -7.74
N LYS A 58 5.16 -15.10 -8.59
CA LYS A 58 5.19 -15.51 -10.00
C LYS A 58 4.13 -14.81 -10.88
N VAL A 59 3.69 -13.62 -10.48
CA VAL A 59 2.83 -12.76 -11.28
C VAL A 59 3.70 -11.98 -12.28
N PRO A 60 3.39 -12.00 -13.59
CA PRO A 60 4.11 -11.20 -14.58
C PRO A 60 4.02 -9.70 -14.25
N THR A 61 5.16 -8.99 -14.32
CA THR A 61 5.21 -7.54 -14.10
C THR A 61 5.88 -6.85 -15.28
N VAL A 62 5.64 -5.54 -15.41
CA VAL A 62 6.26 -4.72 -16.45
C VAL A 62 7.79 -4.74 -16.29
N PRO A 63 8.57 -5.02 -17.36
CA PRO A 63 10.03 -4.92 -17.33
C PRO A 63 10.47 -3.52 -16.88
N GLY A 64 11.51 -3.44 -16.07
CA GLY A 64 12.02 -2.15 -15.60
C GLY A 64 13.29 -2.30 -14.77
N GLY A 65 13.92 -1.17 -14.47
CA GLY A 65 15.15 -1.11 -13.69
C GLY A 65 15.06 -1.73 -12.29
N PRO A 66 16.21 -1.97 -11.64
CA PRO A 66 16.31 -2.78 -10.42
C PRO A 66 15.80 -2.07 -9.15
N GLY A 67 15.37 -0.80 -9.23
CA GLY A 67 15.16 -0.01 -8.03
C GLY A 67 14.61 1.39 -8.28
N LEU A 68 14.56 2.17 -7.19
CA LEU A 68 14.37 3.62 -7.23
C LEU A 68 15.52 4.26 -8.00
N VAL A 69 15.18 5.08 -8.98
CA VAL A 69 16.14 5.92 -9.70
C VAL A 69 16.41 7.16 -8.86
N LYS A 70 17.67 7.39 -8.48
CA LYS A 70 18.06 8.44 -7.54
C LYS A 70 18.25 9.79 -8.22
N ASP A 71 18.77 9.77 -9.44
CA ASP A 71 19.14 10.98 -10.18
C ASP A 71 19.00 10.77 -11.70
N ALA A 72 19.19 11.86 -12.45
CA ALA A 72 19.05 11.88 -13.89
C ALA A 72 20.14 11.04 -14.60
N ASP A 73 21.35 10.96 -14.05
CA ASP A 73 22.46 10.19 -14.64
C ASP A 73 22.18 8.69 -14.56
N GLU A 74 21.62 8.23 -13.44
CA GLU A 74 21.12 6.86 -13.28
C GLU A 74 19.94 6.59 -14.22
N ALA A 75 19.01 7.55 -14.38
CA ALA A 75 17.91 7.43 -15.31
C ALA A 75 18.38 7.25 -16.76
N GLU A 76 19.36 8.03 -17.20
CA GLU A 76 19.93 7.96 -18.55
C GLU A 76 20.54 6.58 -18.82
N LYS A 77 21.29 6.04 -17.85
CA LYS A 77 21.90 4.70 -17.95
C LYS A 77 20.86 3.58 -18.07
N ILE A 78 19.72 3.70 -17.40
CA ILE A 78 18.64 2.71 -17.41
C ILE A 78 17.76 2.84 -18.67
N SER A 79 17.70 4.03 -19.28
CA SER A 79 16.81 4.31 -20.42
C SER A 79 17.21 3.69 -21.76
N LYS A 80 18.42 3.12 -21.85
CA LYS A 80 18.98 2.47 -23.04
C LYS A 80 18.62 0.99 -23.08
#